data_AF-A0A449BDT1-F1
#
_entry.id   AF-A0A449BDT1-F1
#
_cell.length_a   1.000
_cell.length_b   1.000
_cell.length_c   1.000
_cell.angle_alpha   90.00
_cell.angle_beta   90.00
_cell.angle_gamma   90.00
#
_symmetry.space_group_name_H-M   'P 1'
#
loop_
_entity.id
_entity.type
_entity.pdbx_description
1 polymer ?
#
loop_
_entity_poly.entity_id
_entity_poly.type
_entity_poly.pdbx_seq_one_letter_code
_entity_poly.pdbx_strand_id
1 'polypeptide(L)' 'MSTKSVKDNKSKKTDLDKKEYKNPVETKWGKITIWILLFGMIGIVIISAVWVIVQAIIGN' A
#
# COMPACT_ATOMS: atom_id res chain seq x y z
N MET A 1 16.94 35.84 -30.84
CA MET A 1 17.22 34.41 -31.10
C MET A 1 16.42 33.61 -30.06
N SER A 2 15.36 32.90 -30.46
CA SER A 2 14.50 32.12 -29.55
C SER A 2 15.09 30.72 -29.37
N THR A 3 15.46 30.36 -28.15
CA THR A 3 16.01 29.04 -27.80
C THR A 3 14.86 28.04 -27.66
N LYS A 4 14.57 27.30 -28.74
CA LYS A 4 13.70 26.12 -28.65
C LYS A 4 14.40 25.06 -27.80
N SER A 5 13.80 24.74 -26.65
CA SER A 5 14.16 23.57 -25.84
C SER A 5 13.81 22.31 -26.63
N VAL A 6 14.87 21.65 -27.13
CA VAL A 6 14.78 20.36 -27.80
C VAL A 6 14.31 19.34 -26.76
N LYS A 7 13.08 18.87 -26.97
CA LYS A 7 12.47 17.78 -26.20
C LYS A 7 13.14 16.49 -26.62
N ASP A 8 14.24 16.15 -25.95
CA ASP A 8 14.95 14.88 -26.14
C ASP A 8 14.01 13.72 -25.77
N ASN A 9 13.37 13.16 -26.80
CA ASN A 9 12.73 11.85 -26.73
C ASN A 9 13.85 10.81 -26.63
N LYS A 10 14.44 10.70 -25.44
CA LYS A 10 15.43 9.68 -25.13
C LYS A 10 14.71 8.33 -25.04
N SER A 11 14.69 7.66 -26.18
CA SER A 11 15.01 6.25 -26.30
C SER A 11 14.31 5.31 -25.32
N LYS A 12 13.23 4.71 -25.81
CA LYS A 12 12.55 3.50 -25.35
C LYS A 12 13.53 2.30 -25.39
N LYS A 13 14.60 2.33 -24.60
CA LYS A 13 15.67 1.31 -24.52
C LYS A 13 16.19 1.11 -23.09
N THR A 14 15.29 1.06 -22.11
CA THR A 14 15.64 0.71 -20.71
C THR A 14 14.66 -0.30 -20.11
N ASP A 15 13.96 -1.05 -20.95
CA ASP A 15 12.89 -1.96 -20.53
C ASP A 15 13.35 -3.42 -20.33
N LEU A 16 14.62 -3.73 -20.62
CA LEU A 16 15.12 -5.11 -20.61
C LEU A 16 16.14 -5.44 -19.50
N ASP A 17 16.59 -4.46 -18.71
CA ASP A 17 17.64 -4.67 -17.70
C ASP A 17 17.13 -4.62 -16.25
N LYS A 18 15.81 -4.57 -16.03
CA LYS A 18 15.22 -4.35 -14.70
C LYS A 18 14.18 -5.39 -14.35
N LYS A 19 14.51 -6.67 -14.50
CA LYS A 19 13.85 -7.74 -13.72
C LYS A 19 14.62 -7.97 -12.42
N GLU A 20 15.04 -6.89 -11.78
CA GLU A 20 15.50 -6.93 -10.40
C GLU A 20 14.28 -7.33 -9.56
N TYR A 21 14.41 -8.40 -8.77
CA TYR A 21 13.34 -8.89 -7.92
C TYR A 21 12.88 -7.72 -7.03
N LYS A 22 11.75 -7.11 -7.39
CA LYS A 22 11.18 -6.04 -6.57
C LYS A 22 10.66 -6.70 -5.31
N ASN A 23 11.42 -6.52 -4.23
CA ASN A 23 11.01 -6.97 -2.91
C ASN A 23 9.56 -6.51 -2.69
N PRO A 24 8.61 -7.42 -2.44
CA PRO A 24 7.22 -7.05 -2.25
C PRO A 24 7.06 -6.02 -1.12
N VAL A 25 7.99 -5.98 -0.16
CA VAL A 25 8.04 -4.96 0.91
C VAL A 25 8.38 -3.55 0.39
N GLU A 26 9.19 -3.45 -0.66
CA GLU A 26 9.54 -2.18 -1.32
C GLU A 26 8.48 -1.74 -2.34
N THR A 27 7.64 -2.68 -2.75
CA THR A 27 6.49 -2.39 -3.61
C THR A 27 5.39 -1.76 -2.76
N LYS A 28 4.89 -0.58 -3.18
CA LYS A 28 3.81 0.14 -2.49
C LYS A 28 2.58 -0.74 -2.20
N TRP A 29 2.28 -1.68 -3.10
CA TRP A 29 1.21 -2.67 -2.94
C TRP A 29 1.47 -3.68 -1.83
N GLY A 30 2.69 -4.22 -1.70
CA GLY A 30 2.98 -5.18 -0.63
C GLY A 30 3.01 -4.54 0.75
N LYS A 31 3.42 -3.27 0.86
CA LYS A 31 3.28 -2.51 2.12
C LYS A 31 1.81 -2.31 2.52
N ILE A 32 0.92 -2.03 1.55
CA ILE A 32 -0.53 -1.95 1.78
C ILE A 32 -1.08 -3.30 2.25
N THR A 33 -0.70 -4.40 1.59
CA THR A 33 -1.22 -5.74 1.92
C THR A 33 -0.78 -6.18 3.31
N ILE A 34 0.49 -5.95 3.68
CA ILE A 34 1.00 -6.25 5.02
C ILE A 34 0.25 -5.44 6.08
N TRP A 35 -0.09 -4.19 5.78
CA TRP A 35 -0.77 -3.31 6.72
C TRP A 35 -2.21 -3.75 6.93
N ILE A 36 -2.93 -4.14 5.87
CA ILE A 36 -4.29 -4.71 5.97
C ILE A 36 -4.27 -6.02 6.76
N LEU A 37 -3.27 -6.89 6.54
CA LEU A 37 -3.13 -8.15 7.27
C LEU A 37 -2.91 -7.91 8.77
N LEU A 38 -2.03 -6.98 9.11
CA LEU A 38 -1.74 -6.60 10.50
C LEU A 38 -2.96 -5.94 11.16
N PHE A 39 -3.63 -5.04 10.43
CA PHE A 39 -4.83 -4.36 10.90
C PHE A 39 -6.01 -5.32 11.05
N GLY A 40 -6.08 -6.39 10.25
CA GLY A 40 -7.09 -7.44 10.40
C GLY A 40 -6.99 -8.15 11.75
N MET A 41 -5.78 -8.45 12.20
CA MET A 41 -5.56 -9.11 13.49
C MET A 41 -5.94 -8.20 14.67
N ILE A 42 -5.52 -6.92 14.62
CA ILE A 42 -5.90 -5.92 15.62
C ILE A 42 -7.41 -5.61 15.55
N GLY A 43 -7.97 -5.56 14.34
CA GLY A 43 -9.35 -5.18 14.09
C GLY A 43 -10.35 -6.15 14.73
N ILE A 44 -10.09 -7.45 14.66
CA ILE A 44 -10.94 -8.47 15.31
C ILE A 44 -10.98 -8.28 16.82
N VAL A 45 -9.83 -7.98 17.43
CA VAL A 45 -9.75 -7.72 18.88
C VAL A 45 -10.59 -6.50 19.25
N ILE A 46 -10.44 -5.41 18.50
CA ILE A 46 -11.22 -4.17 18.74
C ILE A 46 -12.72 -4.42 18.55
N ILE A 47 -13.11 -5.10 17.46
CA ILE A 47 -14.52 -5.41 17.18
C ILE A 47 -15.12 -6.24 18.31
N SER A 48 -14.41 -7.27 18.79
CA SER A 48 -14.88 -8.11 19.90
C SER A 48 -15.05 -7.31 21.20
N ALA A 49 -14.13 -6.39 21.50
CA ALA A 49 -14.22 -5.53 22.67
C ALA A 49 -15.41 -4.57 22.59
N VAL A 50 -15.60 -3.92 21.43
CA VAL A 50 -16.73 -3.03 21.18
C VAL A 50 -18.05 -3.80 21.28
N TRP A 51 -18.11 -5.02 20.75
CA TRP A 51 -19.31 -5.86 20.81
C TRP A 51 -19.75 -6.13 22.25
N VAL A 52 -18.81 -6.50 23.12
CA VAL A 52 -19.09 -6.75 24.55
C VAL A 52 -19.57 -5.47 25.25
N ILE A 53 -18.95 -4.33 24.95
CA ILE A 53 -19.36 -3.04 25.53
C ILE A 53 -20.78 -2.66 25.08
N VAL A 54 -21.08 -2.82 23.80
CA VAL A 54 -22.41 -2.56 23.24
C VAL A 54 -23.46 -3.48 23.89
N GLN A 55 -23.15 -4.77 24.04
CA GLN A 55 -24.04 -5.72 24.69
C GLN A 55 -24.25 -5.39 26.17
N ALA A 56 -23.20 -4.95 26.88
CA ALA A 56 -23.30 -4.55 28.28
C ALA A 56 -24.15 -3.29 28.50
N ILE A 57 -24.11 -2.34 27.55
CA ILE A 57 -24.91 -1.11 27.62
C ILE A 57 -26.37 -1.35 27.22
N ILE A 58 -26.62 -2.17 26.19
CA ILE A 58 -27.98 -2.44 25.69
C ILE A 58 -28.71 -3.49 26.55
N GLY A 59 -27.96 -4.43 27.14
CA GLY A 59 -28.49 -5.51 27.95
C GLY A 59 -28.74 -5.17 29.42
N ASN A 60 -28.36 -3.96 29.85
CA ASN A 60 -28.61 -3.42 31.19
C ASN A 60 -29.73 -2.36 31.13
#